data_AF-A0A433PTL6-F1
#
_entry.id   AF-A0A433PTL6-F1
#
_cell.length_a   1.000
_cell.length_b   1.000
_cell.length_c   1.000
_cell.angle_alpha   90.00
_cell.angle_beta   90.00
_cell.angle_gamma   90.00
#
_symmetry.space_group_name_H-M   'P 1'
#
loop_
_entity.id
_entity.type
_entity.pdbx_description
1 polymer ?
#
loop_
_entity_poly.entity_id
_entity_poly.type
_entity_poly.pdbx_seq_one_letter_code
_entity_poly.pdbx_strand_id
1 'polypeptide(L)'
;MRAKPPIFPLPLVPGEKMDVSDQLEAAKSKYKPTTVEKLIPLEYDLNLLAAFDTNPIDTSRLKSDPAIYLKEHTRDGTQLLLNQIFSLPISSTSSGVVAALPPRTTVLPREKSLPKPRPPTRWERFASAKGIQKHKKSSTVFDERTSEWVPRWGYKAGSSNDGILPDDWLIEVPAGADPMEDQYAKRASEKSERVAKNEKRQRRNQEEAAAGGQAAVRETRKKELAMAIGVSKTATASAGKFDKKLEGEPKTKGVKRKFEPNVADLKVEKASALNILSKVVGKGDVLNVKKVMFD
;
A
#
# COMPACT_ATOMS: atom_id res chain seq x y z
N MET A 1 7.62 79.02 47.41
CA MET A 1 7.59 77.72 46.71
C MET A 1 7.53 77.95 45.21
N ARG A 2 8.57 77.57 44.45
CA ARG A 2 8.49 77.44 42.98
C ARG A 2 9.25 76.19 42.57
N ALA A 3 8.56 75.32 41.84
CA ALA A 3 8.95 73.95 41.53
C ALA A 3 10.03 73.89 40.43
N LYS A 4 10.93 72.89 40.54
CA LYS A 4 11.89 72.51 39.49
C LYS A 4 11.13 71.89 38.29
N PRO A 5 11.53 72.20 37.05
CA PRO A 5 10.91 71.60 35.86
C PRO A 5 11.35 70.14 35.65
N PRO A 6 10.52 69.31 34.98
CA PRO A 6 10.82 67.90 34.76
C PRO A 6 11.91 67.71 33.70
N ILE A 7 12.80 66.74 33.94
CA ILE A 7 13.86 66.32 33.01
C ILE A 7 13.20 65.40 31.97
N PHE A 8 13.08 65.86 30.74
CA PHE A 8 12.71 65.03 29.59
C PHE A 8 13.94 64.24 29.10
N PRO A 9 13.79 62.97 28.70
CA PRO A 9 14.88 62.22 28.09
C PRO A 9 15.22 62.83 26.72
N LEU A 10 16.51 63.03 26.46
CA LEU A 10 17.01 63.54 25.19
C LEU A 10 16.64 62.59 24.03
N PRO A 11 16.29 63.11 22.84
CA PRO A 11 16.00 62.28 21.68
C PRO A 11 17.25 61.53 21.23
N LEU A 12 17.11 60.21 21.03
CA LEU A 12 18.16 59.35 20.50
C LEU A 12 18.58 59.84 19.11
N VAL A 13 19.85 60.21 18.97
CA VAL A 13 20.46 60.61 17.70
C VAL A 13 20.51 59.39 16.77
N PRO A 14 19.86 59.42 15.60
CA PRO A 14 19.92 58.31 14.65
C PRO A 14 21.24 58.38 13.89
N GLY A 15 22.25 57.59 14.29
CA GLY A 15 23.51 57.53 13.52
C GLY A 15 24.73 56.91 14.20
N GLU A 16 24.71 56.57 15.48
CA GLU A 16 25.84 55.89 16.11
C GLU A 16 25.78 54.39 15.78
N LYS A 17 26.49 54.00 14.72
CA LYS A 17 26.82 52.59 14.46
C LYS A 17 27.77 52.15 15.57
N MET A 18 27.23 51.55 16.63
CA MET A 18 28.04 50.82 17.63
C MET A 18 28.95 49.84 16.87
N ASP A 19 30.26 50.04 16.97
CA ASP A 19 31.22 49.14 16.34
C ASP A 19 31.32 47.86 17.17
N VAL A 20 30.48 46.88 16.86
CA VAL A 20 30.37 45.60 17.57
C VAL A 20 31.41 44.60 17.06
N SER A 21 32.28 44.99 16.10
CA SER A 21 33.33 44.13 15.53
C SER A 21 34.19 43.50 16.62
N ASP A 22 34.71 44.32 17.53
CA ASP A 22 35.70 43.91 18.53
C ASP A 22 35.08 42.95 19.56
N GLN A 23 33.82 43.18 19.93
CA GLN A 23 33.08 42.29 20.82
C GLN A 23 32.78 40.94 20.15
N LEU A 24 32.50 40.97 18.85
CA LEU A 24 32.20 39.78 18.06
C LEU A 24 33.48 38.98 17.75
N GLU A 25 34.62 39.65 17.57
CA GLU A 25 35.95 39.03 17.47
C GLU A 25 36.42 38.44 18.79
N ALA A 26 36.24 39.15 19.92
CA ALA A 26 36.51 38.64 21.26
C ALA A 26 35.58 37.48 21.65
N ALA A 27 34.36 37.42 21.11
CA ALA A 27 33.48 36.27 21.24
C ALA A 27 33.95 35.10 20.35
N LYS A 28 34.35 35.36 19.10
CA LYS A 28 34.87 34.35 18.17
C LYS A 28 36.17 33.70 18.68
N SER A 29 37.08 34.46 19.29
CA SER A 29 38.36 33.94 19.80
C SER A 29 38.22 32.97 20.98
N LYS A 30 37.07 32.98 21.67
CA LYS A 30 36.74 31.99 22.72
C LYS A 30 36.42 30.61 22.16
N TYR A 31 36.02 30.52 20.89
CA TYR A 31 35.58 29.27 20.27
C TYR A 31 36.65 28.71 19.30
N LYS A 32 36.68 27.39 19.18
CA LYS A 32 37.53 26.70 18.20
C LYS A 32 37.02 26.94 16.77
N PRO A 33 37.89 26.89 15.74
CA PRO A 33 37.47 27.10 14.36
C PRO A 33 36.47 26.02 13.90
N THR A 34 35.39 26.47 13.26
CA THR A 34 34.31 25.62 12.73
C THR A 34 34.35 25.46 11.20
N THR A 35 35.19 26.25 10.53
CA THR A 35 35.41 26.18 9.08
C THR A 35 36.46 25.11 8.78
N VAL A 36 36.14 24.24 7.82
CA VAL A 36 37.03 23.19 7.34
C VAL A 36 37.15 23.33 5.83
N GLU A 37 38.37 23.45 5.33
CA GLU A 37 38.64 23.57 3.90
C GLU A 37 39.00 22.20 3.33
N LYS A 38 38.39 21.84 2.21
CA LYS A 38 38.67 20.62 1.44
C LYS A 38 38.84 20.99 -0.03
N LEU A 39 39.65 20.20 -0.75
CA LEU A 39 39.94 20.44 -2.17
C LEU A 39 38.68 20.33 -3.03
N ILE A 40 37.87 19.30 -2.77
CA ILE A 40 36.58 19.08 -3.42
C ILE A 40 35.48 19.33 -2.40
N PRO A 41 34.48 20.17 -2.71
CA PRO A 41 33.34 20.40 -1.82
C PRO A 41 32.50 19.11 -1.68
N LEU A 42 31.94 18.90 -0.49
CA LEU A 42 31.09 17.75 -0.21
C LEU A 42 29.71 17.91 -0.86
N GLU A 43 29.13 16.79 -1.29
CA GLU A 43 27.72 16.71 -1.66
C GLU A 43 26.87 16.35 -0.44
N TYR A 44 25.67 16.90 -0.31
CA TYR A 44 24.83 16.71 0.87
C TYR A 44 23.44 16.18 0.50
N ASP A 45 22.93 15.25 1.31
CA ASP A 45 21.50 14.95 1.40
C ASP A 45 21.06 15.26 2.83
N LEU A 46 20.62 16.51 3.04
CA LEU A 46 20.22 17.01 4.36
C LEU A 46 18.98 16.30 4.91
N ASN A 47 18.15 15.70 4.05
CA ASN A 47 16.99 14.93 4.50
C ASN A 47 17.42 13.62 5.19
N LEU A 48 18.44 12.97 4.65
CA LEU A 48 19.06 11.77 5.22
C LEU A 48 20.16 12.10 6.25
N LEU A 49 20.42 13.38 6.52
CA LEU A 49 21.52 13.84 7.36
C LEU A 49 22.87 13.23 6.92
N ALA A 50 23.08 13.15 5.60
CA ALA A 50 24.24 12.52 4.99
C ALA A 50 25.09 13.54 4.24
N ALA A 51 26.41 13.38 4.33
CA ALA A 51 27.38 14.09 3.52
C ALA A 51 28.26 13.07 2.78
N PHE A 52 28.46 13.28 1.49
CA PHE A 52 29.26 12.43 0.61
C PHE A 52 30.57 13.15 0.30
N ASP A 53 31.67 12.56 0.76
CA ASP A 53 33.02 13.06 0.51
C ASP A 53 33.68 12.24 -0.60
N THR A 54 34.03 12.90 -1.71
CA THR A 54 34.72 12.33 -2.87
C THR A 54 36.22 12.62 -2.87
N ASN A 55 36.76 13.28 -1.84
CA ASN A 55 38.18 13.54 -1.71
C ASN A 55 38.98 12.24 -1.55
N PRO A 56 40.20 12.15 -2.10
CA PRO A 56 41.04 10.95 -2.00
C PRO A 56 41.51 10.72 -0.55
N ILE A 57 41.52 9.44 -0.15
CA ILE A 57 41.95 9.01 1.20
C ILE A 57 43.47 8.75 1.20
N ASP A 58 44.16 9.24 2.23
CA ASP A 58 45.59 8.97 2.42
C ASP A 58 45.80 7.55 2.98
N THR A 59 46.10 6.63 2.07
CA THR A 59 46.31 5.21 2.39
C THR A 59 47.48 4.96 3.34
N SER A 60 48.48 5.85 3.39
CA SER A 60 49.66 5.67 4.25
C SER A 60 49.31 5.91 5.72
N ARG A 61 48.65 7.04 6.00
CA ARG A 61 48.15 7.41 7.34
C ARG A 61 47.05 6.48 7.83
N LEU A 62 46.18 6.04 6.92
CA LEU A 62 45.13 5.07 7.25
C LEU A 62 45.71 3.74 7.75
N LYS A 63 46.88 3.33 7.23
CA LYS A 63 47.55 2.09 7.66
C LYS A 63 48.33 2.24 8.96
N SER A 64 48.93 3.41 9.21
CA SER A 64 49.71 3.64 10.43
C SER A 64 48.79 3.76 11.66
N ASP A 65 47.84 4.70 11.61
CA ASP A 65 46.99 5.06 12.75
C ASP A 65 45.52 5.23 12.31
N PRO A 66 44.83 4.12 11.99
CA PRO A 66 43.50 4.16 11.39
C PRO A 66 42.48 4.91 12.27
N ALA A 67 42.51 4.70 13.58
CA ALA A 67 41.52 5.29 14.49
C ALA A 67 41.59 6.82 14.56
N ILE A 68 42.81 7.38 14.60
CA ILE A 68 43.03 8.82 14.69
C ILE A 68 42.65 9.47 13.37
N TYR A 69 43.15 8.92 12.26
CA TYR A 69 42.87 9.44 10.92
C TYR A 69 41.36 9.43 10.59
N LEU A 70 40.66 8.32 10.85
CA LEU A 70 39.21 8.24 10.60
C LEU A 70 38.43 9.20 11.51
N LYS A 71 38.85 9.39 12.76
CA LYS A 71 38.21 10.35 13.68
C LYS A 71 38.38 11.79 13.19
N GLU A 72 39.57 12.17 12.74
CA GLU A 72 39.80 13.51 12.17
C GLU A 72 39.00 13.72 10.89
N HIS A 73 39.03 12.75 9.97
CA HIS A 73 38.31 12.83 8.71
C HIS A 73 36.78 12.89 8.89
N THR A 74 36.23 12.10 9.83
CA THR A 74 34.80 12.14 10.16
C THR A 74 34.41 13.38 10.92
N ARG A 75 35.25 13.90 11.84
CA ARG A 75 35.06 15.20 12.48
C ARG A 75 34.93 16.32 11.44
N ASP A 76 35.80 16.32 10.44
CA ASP A 76 35.79 17.32 9.37
C ASP A 76 34.49 17.28 8.55
N GLY A 77 34.07 16.07 8.14
CA GLY A 77 32.82 15.88 7.39
C GLY A 77 31.57 16.24 8.20
N THR A 78 31.52 15.82 9.46
CA THR A 78 30.39 16.12 10.36
C THR A 78 30.29 17.61 10.70
N GLN A 79 31.42 18.31 10.86
CA GLN A 79 31.42 19.76 11.06
C GLN A 79 30.79 20.48 9.87
N LEU A 80 31.17 20.10 8.64
CA LEU A 80 30.61 20.67 7.42
C LEU A 80 29.11 20.37 7.28
N LEU A 81 28.69 19.14 7.59
CA LEU A 81 27.27 18.75 7.58
C LEU A 81 26.45 19.60 8.58
N LEU A 82 26.92 19.75 9.82
CA LEU A 82 26.24 20.54 10.84
C LEU A 82 26.17 22.02 10.44
N ASN A 83 27.22 22.58 9.84
CA ASN A 83 27.21 23.95 9.33
C ASN A 83 26.07 24.16 8.31
N GLN A 84 25.81 23.17 7.44
CA GLN A 84 24.68 23.20 6.50
C GLN A 84 23.32 23.02 7.17
N ILE A 85 23.23 22.20 8.22
CA ILE A 85 21.96 22.01 8.96
C ILE A 85 21.59 23.30 9.72
N PHE A 86 22.55 23.96 10.35
CA PHE A 86 22.31 25.19 11.10
C PHE A 86 22.09 26.43 10.23
N SER A 87 22.39 26.36 8.93
CA SER A 87 22.04 27.43 7.98
C SER A 87 20.59 27.34 7.47
N LEU A 88 19.89 26.23 7.74
CA LEU A 88 18.48 26.04 7.36
C LEU A 88 17.55 26.94 8.18
N PRO A 89 16.34 27.25 7.66
CA PRO A 89 15.35 28.04 8.39
C PRO A 89 14.87 27.27 9.63
N ILE A 90 15.01 27.92 10.78
CA ILE A 90 14.63 27.39 12.10
C ILE A 90 13.27 27.97 12.49
N SER A 91 12.36 27.12 12.99
CA SER A 91 11.05 27.49 13.50
C SER A 91 10.89 27.00 14.94
N SER A 92 10.47 27.89 15.85
CA SER A 92 10.12 27.53 17.23
C SER A 92 8.68 27.02 17.28
N THR A 93 8.49 25.76 17.68
CA THR A 93 7.19 25.13 17.90
C THR A 93 6.98 24.89 19.40
N SER A 94 5.76 24.62 19.86
CA SER A 94 5.48 24.27 21.26
C SER A 94 6.30 23.08 21.79
N SER A 95 6.73 22.18 20.90
CA SER A 95 7.58 21.02 21.22
C SER A 95 9.08 21.30 21.16
N GLY A 96 9.50 22.50 20.74
CA GLY A 96 10.92 22.88 20.65
C GLY A 96 11.31 23.56 19.35
N VAL A 97 12.62 23.77 19.19
CA VAL A 97 13.23 24.41 18.02
C VAL A 97 13.48 23.37 16.94
N VAL A 98 12.87 23.54 15.76
CA VAL A 98 12.98 22.59 14.64
C VAL A 98 13.47 23.28 13.38
N ALA A 99 14.30 22.60 12.58
CA ALA A 99 14.74 23.07 11.27
C ALA A 99 13.90 22.42 10.17
N ALA A 100 13.53 23.18 9.14
CA ALA A 100 12.83 22.62 7.98
C ALA A 100 13.83 22.00 7.00
N LEU A 101 13.85 20.66 6.91
CA LEU A 101 14.73 19.93 6.00
C LEU A 101 14.19 19.96 4.55
N PRO A 102 15.07 20.08 3.54
CA PRO A 102 14.68 19.96 2.13
C PRO A 102 14.19 18.55 1.79
N PRO A 103 13.50 18.35 0.65
CA PRO A 103 13.15 17.01 0.19
C PRO A 103 14.41 16.19 -0.11
N ARG A 104 14.33 14.86 0.11
CA ARG A 104 15.41 13.92 -0.19
C ARG A 104 15.86 14.02 -1.65
N THR A 105 17.17 14.02 -1.87
CA THR A 105 17.78 14.02 -3.21
C THR A 105 18.10 12.59 -3.66
N THR A 106 18.55 11.74 -2.75
CA THR A 106 18.85 10.34 -3.05
C THR A 106 17.58 9.52 -3.29
N VAL A 107 17.55 8.81 -4.43
CA VAL A 107 16.43 7.95 -4.81
C VAL A 107 16.66 6.55 -4.25
N LEU A 108 15.96 6.23 -3.16
CA LEU A 108 15.98 4.89 -2.58
C LEU A 108 14.89 4.00 -3.19
N PRO A 109 15.17 2.71 -3.42
CA PRO A 109 14.17 1.77 -3.91
C PRO A 109 13.06 1.58 -2.87
N ARG A 110 11.82 1.41 -3.34
CA ARG A 110 10.68 1.14 -2.46
C ARG A 110 10.70 -0.32 -2.00
N GLU A 111 10.32 -0.56 -0.75
CA GLU A 111 10.07 -1.91 -0.23
C GLU A 111 8.92 -2.59 -0.98
N LYS A 112 7.85 -1.84 -1.25
CA LYS A 112 6.64 -2.34 -1.91
C LYS A 112 6.40 -1.64 -3.23
N SER A 113 5.97 -2.45 -4.21
CA SER A 113 5.49 -1.94 -5.49
C SER A 113 4.39 -0.89 -5.30
N LEU A 114 4.24 0.01 -6.27
CA LEU A 114 3.17 0.99 -6.23
C LEU A 114 1.80 0.28 -6.15
N PRO A 115 0.86 0.79 -5.34
CA PRO A 115 -0.47 0.23 -5.29
C PRO A 115 -1.06 0.26 -6.70
N LYS A 116 -1.41 -0.92 -7.23
CA LYS A 116 -1.99 -1.01 -8.58
C LYS A 116 -3.31 -0.24 -8.60
N PRO A 117 -3.61 0.50 -9.68
CA PRO A 117 -4.91 1.15 -9.83
C PRO A 117 -6.01 0.09 -9.73
N ARG A 118 -7.08 0.42 -9.00
CA ARG A 118 -8.19 -0.52 -8.81
C ARG A 118 -8.85 -0.77 -10.16
N PRO A 119 -8.99 -2.04 -10.60
CA PRO A 119 -9.68 -2.32 -11.85
C PRO A 119 -11.16 -1.92 -11.72
N PRO A 120 -11.76 -1.33 -12.77
CA PRO A 120 -13.15 -0.88 -12.70
C PRO A 120 -14.08 -2.07 -12.56
N THR A 121 -15.01 -1.96 -11.61
CA THR A 121 -16.07 -2.94 -11.38
C THR A 121 -17.00 -3.01 -12.59
N ARG A 122 -17.78 -4.10 -12.68
CA ARG A 122 -18.78 -4.25 -13.75
C ARG A 122 -19.78 -3.10 -13.79
N TRP A 123 -20.19 -2.60 -12.62
CA TRP A 123 -21.08 -1.46 -12.53
C TRP A 123 -20.42 -0.17 -13.01
N GLU A 124 -19.16 0.09 -12.65
CA GLU A 124 -18.44 1.27 -13.13
C GLU A 124 -18.21 1.24 -14.65
N ARG A 125 -17.91 0.05 -15.20
CA ARG A 125 -17.84 -0.14 -16.67
C ARG A 125 -19.17 0.19 -17.33
N PHE A 126 -20.28 -0.30 -16.76
CA PHE A 126 -21.63 -0.01 -17.25
C PHE A 126 -21.99 1.48 -17.11
N ALA A 127 -21.72 2.07 -15.95
CA ALA A 127 -21.99 3.48 -15.67
C ALA A 127 -21.20 4.40 -16.59
N SER A 128 -19.91 4.10 -16.82
CA SER A 128 -19.08 4.81 -17.77
C SER A 128 -19.62 4.69 -19.21
N ALA A 129 -19.98 3.48 -19.65
CA ALA A 129 -20.56 3.26 -20.98
C ALA A 129 -21.92 3.95 -21.19
N LYS A 130 -22.69 4.13 -20.12
CA LYS A 130 -23.99 4.81 -20.14
C LYS A 130 -23.90 6.31 -19.80
N GLY A 131 -22.72 6.83 -19.47
CA GLY A 131 -22.56 8.22 -19.03
C GLY A 131 -23.26 8.53 -17.70
N ILE A 132 -23.52 7.52 -16.85
CA ILE A 132 -24.16 7.70 -15.56
C ILE A 132 -23.15 8.32 -14.58
N GLN A 133 -23.39 9.56 -14.21
CA GLN A 133 -22.57 10.27 -13.23
C GLN A 133 -22.99 9.93 -11.80
N LYS A 134 -22.00 9.74 -10.92
CA LYS A 134 -22.25 9.48 -9.50
C LYS A 134 -22.45 10.81 -8.77
N HIS A 135 -23.65 11.05 -8.26
CA HIS A 135 -23.94 12.18 -7.37
C HIS A 135 -23.96 11.76 -5.90
N LYS A 136 -23.60 12.68 -5.00
CA LYS A 136 -23.68 12.47 -3.56
C LYS A 136 -25.15 12.48 -3.13
N LYS A 137 -25.60 11.40 -2.47
CA LYS A 137 -26.94 11.32 -1.86
C LYS A 137 -26.90 11.91 -0.45
N SER A 138 -27.98 12.56 -0.03
CA SER A 138 -28.16 13.05 1.35
C SER A 138 -28.20 11.90 2.34
N SER A 139 -27.61 12.11 3.53
CA SER A 139 -27.65 11.13 4.62
C SER A 139 -29.03 11.06 5.27
N THR A 140 -29.78 12.16 5.25
CA THR A 140 -31.15 12.27 5.76
C THR A 140 -32.16 12.39 4.62
N VAL A 141 -33.37 11.92 4.87
CA VAL A 141 -34.55 11.99 4.00
C VAL A 141 -35.69 12.53 4.86
N PHE A 142 -36.47 13.43 4.28
CA PHE A 142 -37.66 13.95 4.95
C PHE A 142 -38.75 12.89 4.93
N ASP A 143 -39.28 12.54 6.11
CA ASP A 143 -40.41 11.63 6.25
C ASP A 143 -41.70 12.46 6.32
N GLU A 144 -42.56 12.33 5.30
CA GLU A 144 -43.80 13.11 5.20
C GLU A 144 -44.80 12.76 6.31
N ARG A 145 -44.74 11.54 6.88
CA ARG A 145 -45.68 11.09 7.92
C ARG A 145 -45.41 11.77 9.26
N THR A 146 -44.14 11.88 9.62
CA THR A 146 -43.70 12.51 10.89
C THR A 146 -43.29 13.97 10.71
N SER A 147 -43.16 14.44 9.46
CA SER A 147 -42.61 15.76 9.13
C SER A 147 -41.22 16.01 9.73
N GLU A 148 -40.42 14.94 9.86
CA GLU A 148 -39.08 14.97 10.45
C GLU A 148 -38.00 14.56 9.44
N TRP A 149 -36.77 15.02 9.67
CA TRP A 149 -35.61 14.57 8.91
C TRP A 149 -35.04 13.30 9.53
N VAL A 150 -35.21 12.20 8.82
CA VAL A 150 -34.85 10.87 9.30
C VAL A 150 -33.62 10.36 8.53
N PRO A 151 -32.68 9.61 9.15
CA PRO A 151 -31.58 9.01 8.39
C PRO A 151 -32.09 8.08 7.30
N ARG A 152 -31.40 8.05 6.15
CA ARG A 152 -31.75 7.20 5.00
C ARG A 152 -31.54 5.70 5.26
N TRP A 153 -30.64 5.37 6.19
CA TRP A 153 -30.29 4.01 6.60
C TRP A 153 -29.76 4.04 8.04
N GLY A 154 -29.92 2.95 8.79
CA GLY A 154 -29.46 2.85 10.18
C GLY A 154 -30.59 2.89 11.22
N TYR A 155 -30.26 3.28 12.46
CA TYR A 155 -31.22 3.34 13.56
C TYR A 155 -32.27 4.42 13.32
N LYS A 156 -33.54 4.07 13.54
CA LYS A 156 -34.71 4.91 13.24
C LYS A 156 -34.69 5.46 11.81
N ALA A 157 -34.09 4.76 10.84
CA ALA A 157 -34.18 5.19 9.46
C ALA A 157 -35.64 5.22 9.01
N GLY A 158 -35.99 6.21 8.19
CA GLY A 158 -37.34 6.35 7.64
C GLY A 158 -37.66 5.16 6.74
N SER A 159 -38.82 5.12 6.07
CA SER A 159 -39.15 4.05 5.14
C SER A 159 -38.03 3.84 4.10
N SER A 160 -37.16 2.88 4.36
CA SER A 160 -35.90 2.78 3.64
C SER A 160 -36.18 2.06 2.33
N ASN A 161 -36.33 2.79 1.21
CA ASN A 161 -36.61 2.33 -0.17
C ASN A 161 -37.83 1.42 -0.40
N ASP A 162 -38.28 0.68 0.60
CA ASP A 162 -39.32 -0.35 0.53
C ASP A 162 -40.68 0.21 1.07
N GLY A 163 -40.75 1.52 1.32
CA GLY A 163 -42.00 2.28 1.58
C GLY A 163 -42.67 2.06 2.93
N ILE A 164 -42.15 1.17 3.78
CA ILE A 164 -42.81 0.71 5.01
C ILE A 164 -41.81 0.75 6.17
N LEU A 165 -42.26 1.24 7.32
CA LEU A 165 -41.45 1.37 8.52
C LEU A 165 -41.42 0.03 9.28
N PRO A 166 -40.32 -0.29 10.00
CA PRO A 166 -40.25 -1.46 10.87
C PRO A 166 -41.39 -1.52 11.91
N ASP A 167 -41.93 -0.35 12.25
CA ASP A 167 -43.00 -0.15 13.24
C ASP A 167 -44.41 -0.16 12.62
N ASP A 168 -44.55 -0.49 11.32
CA ASP A 168 -45.88 -0.60 10.71
C ASP A 168 -46.58 -1.88 11.22
N TRP A 169 -47.61 -1.63 12.05
CA TRP A 169 -48.41 -2.63 12.75
C TRP A 169 -49.32 -3.46 11.84
N LEU A 170 -49.48 -3.06 10.58
CA LEU A 170 -50.29 -3.72 9.57
C LEU A 170 -49.61 -3.63 8.19
N ILE A 171 -49.51 -4.77 7.51
CA ILE A 171 -49.13 -4.84 6.10
C ILE A 171 -50.34 -5.33 5.31
N GLU A 172 -50.78 -4.53 4.33
CA GLU A 172 -51.82 -4.94 3.39
C GLU A 172 -51.32 -6.07 2.50
N VAL A 173 -52.12 -7.13 2.38
CA VAL A 173 -51.86 -8.24 1.45
C VAL A 173 -52.24 -7.78 0.03
N PRO A 174 -51.31 -7.79 -0.94
CA PRO A 174 -51.60 -7.39 -2.31
C PRO A 174 -52.72 -8.23 -2.93
N ALA A 175 -53.59 -7.60 -3.73
CA ALA A 175 -54.66 -8.30 -4.43
C ALA A 175 -54.08 -9.39 -5.37
N GLY A 176 -54.34 -10.66 -5.05
CA GLY A 176 -53.84 -11.82 -5.80
C GLY A 176 -52.68 -12.58 -5.14
N ALA A 177 -52.19 -12.14 -3.97
CA ALA A 177 -51.30 -12.94 -3.13
C ALA A 177 -52.11 -13.96 -2.30
N ASP A 178 -51.47 -15.07 -1.91
CA ASP A 178 -52.07 -16.08 -1.04
C ASP A 178 -52.38 -15.45 0.33
N PRO A 179 -53.66 -15.43 0.77
CA PRO A 179 -54.04 -14.89 2.08
C PRO A 179 -53.36 -15.57 3.28
N MET A 180 -52.81 -16.78 3.10
CA MET A 180 -52.13 -17.53 4.16
C MET A 180 -50.61 -17.31 4.22
N GLU A 181 -50.03 -16.52 3.30
CA GLU A 181 -48.59 -16.21 3.27
C GLU A 181 -48.25 -15.04 4.22
N ASP A 182 -47.27 -15.24 5.10
CA ASP A 182 -46.75 -14.18 5.96
C ASP A 182 -45.91 -13.17 5.16
N GLN A 183 -46.47 -11.97 4.98
CA GLN A 183 -45.85 -10.88 4.23
C GLN A 183 -44.59 -10.31 4.92
N TYR A 184 -44.48 -10.42 6.25
CA TYR A 184 -43.28 -9.98 6.98
C TYR A 184 -42.11 -10.92 6.69
N ALA A 185 -42.33 -12.24 6.78
CA ALA A 185 -41.33 -13.25 6.48
C ALA A 185 -40.86 -13.18 5.02
N LYS A 186 -41.78 -12.98 4.07
CA LYS A 186 -41.47 -12.81 2.64
C LYS A 186 -40.56 -11.61 2.38
N ARG A 187 -40.81 -10.47 3.02
CA ARG A 187 -39.93 -9.29 2.85
C ARG A 187 -38.56 -9.49 3.48
N ALA A 188 -38.51 -10.15 4.64
CA ALA A 188 -37.24 -10.49 5.28
C ALA A 188 -36.40 -11.41 4.38
N SER A 189 -37.03 -12.41 3.76
CA SER A 189 -36.34 -13.30 2.81
C SER A 189 -35.89 -12.53 1.56
N GLU A 190 -36.75 -11.73 0.93
CA GLU A 190 -36.39 -10.90 -0.23
C GLU A 190 -35.24 -9.93 0.06
N LYS A 191 -35.22 -9.30 1.25
CA LYS A 191 -34.12 -8.44 1.70
C LYS A 191 -32.83 -9.25 1.85
N SER A 192 -32.89 -10.41 2.49
CA SER A 192 -31.74 -11.29 2.68
C SER A 192 -31.17 -11.77 1.34
N GLU A 193 -32.03 -12.09 0.37
CA GLU A 193 -31.64 -12.48 -0.99
C GLU A 193 -30.98 -11.32 -1.75
N ARG A 194 -31.51 -10.10 -1.60
CA ARG A 194 -30.92 -8.88 -2.19
C ARG A 194 -29.51 -8.63 -1.66
N VAL A 195 -29.32 -8.79 -0.35
CA VAL A 195 -28.01 -8.68 0.32
C VAL A 195 -27.07 -9.78 -0.17
N ALA A 196 -27.49 -11.04 -0.14
CA ALA A 196 -26.69 -12.18 -0.61
C ALA A 196 -26.30 -12.02 -2.10
N LYS A 197 -27.18 -11.49 -2.94
CA LYS A 197 -26.90 -11.18 -4.35
C LYS A 197 -25.87 -10.07 -4.49
N ASN A 198 -25.88 -9.06 -3.63
CA ASN A 198 -24.88 -8.00 -3.60
C ASN A 198 -23.50 -8.54 -3.18
N GLU A 199 -23.44 -9.32 -2.11
CA GLU A 199 -22.20 -9.96 -1.64
C GLU A 199 -21.61 -10.91 -2.69
N LYS A 200 -22.45 -11.71 -3.35
CA LYS A 200 -22.04 -12.56 -4.47
C LYS A 200 -21.46 -11.76 -5.64
N ARG A 201 -22.02 -10.59 -5.94
CA ARG A 201 -21.50 -9.66 -6.96
C ARG A 201 -20.16 -9.05 -6.52
N GLN A 202 -20.04 -8.67 -5.25
CA GLN A 202 -18.79 -8.14 -4.68
C GLN A 202 -17.67 -9.19 -4.75
N ARG A 203 -17.93 -10.41 -4.29
CA ARG A 203 -16.97 -11.53 -4.36
C ARG A 203 -16.53 -11.78 -5.80
N ARG A 204 -17.47 -11.82 -6.76
CA ARG A 204 -17.15 -11.97 -8.18
C ARG A 204 -16.27 -10.84 -8.71
N ASN A 205 -16.54 -9.59 -8.34
CA ASN A 205 -15.73 -8.45 -8.75
C ASN A 205 -14.31 -8.51 -8.14
N GLN A 206 -14.17 -8.97 -6.90
CA GLN A 206 -12.87 -9.17 -6.24
C GLN A 206 -12.06 -10.29 -6.91
N GLU A 207 -12.69 -11.41 -7.23
CA GLU A 207 -12.05 -12.50 -7.99
C GLU A 207 -11.60 -12.04 -9.38
N GLU A 208 -12.44 -11.27 -10.09
CA GLU A 208 -12.08 -10.68 -11.39
C GLU A 208 -10.96 -9.65 -11.28
N ALA A 209 -10.90 -8.89 -10.20
CA ALA A 209 -9.83 -7.95 -9.91
C ALA A 209 -8.50 -8.66 -9.62
N ALA A 210 -8.53 -9.75 -8.84
CA ALA A 210 -7.36 -10.52 -8.48
C ALA A 210 -6.77 -11.30 -9.67
N ALA A 211 -7.64 -11.91 -10.49
CA ALA A 211 -7.22 -12.71 -11.64
C ALA A 211 -6.86 -11.88 -12.89
N GLY A 212 -7.03 -10.55 -12.86
CA GLY A 212 -6.73 -9.69 -14.01
C GLY A 212 -7.79 -9.74 -15.12
N GLY A 213 -9.01 -10.16 -14.82
CA GLY A 213 -10.15 -10.10 -15.75
C GLY A 213 -11.02 -11.35 -15.78
N GLN A 214 -12.19 -11.23 -16.41
CA GLN A 214 -13.21 -12.29 -16.46
C GLN A 214 -12.75 -13.56 -17.19
N ALA A 215 -11.92 -13.43 -18.23
CA ALA A 215 -11.40 -14.57 -18.97
C ALA A 215 -10.50 -15.45 -18.08
N ALA A 216 -9.62 -14.82 -17.29
CA ALA A 216 -8.75 -15.51 -16.37
C ALA A 216 -9.55 -16.25 -15.28
N VAL A 217 -10.57 -15.61 -14.69
CA VAL A 217 -11.45 -16.27 -13.69
C VAL A 217 -12.20 -17.47 -14.29
N ARG A 218 -12.66 -17.37 -15.54
CA ARG A 218 -13.34 -18.50 -16.20
C ARG A 218 -12.39 -19.69 -16.37
N GLU A 219 -11.15 -19.44 -16.77
CA GLU A 219 -10.15 -20.48 -16.93
C GLU A 219 -9.73 -21.09 -15.58
N THR A 220 -9.59 -20.29 -14.51
CA THR A 220 -9.29 -20.83 -13.18
C THR A 220 -10.43 -21.71 -12.67
N ARG A 221 -11.67 -21.23 -12.74
CA ARG A 221 -12.85 -22.03 -12.34
C ARG A 221 -13.01 -23.30 -13.16
N LYS A 222 -12.74 -23.24 -14.47
CA LYS A 222 -12.79 -24.43 -15.34
C LYS A 222 -11.79 -25.49 -14.88
N LYS A 223 -10.58 -25.07 -14.49
CA LYS A 223 -9.55 -25.97 -13.94
C LYS A 223 -9.95 -26.53 -12.58
N GLU A 224 -10.45 -25.69 -11.67
CA GLU A 224 -10.94 -26.10 -10.36
C GLU A 224 -12.08 -27.12 -10.47
N LEU A 225 -13.05 -26.87 -11.37
CA LEU A 225 -14.15 -27.82 -11.63
C LEU A 225 -13.64 -29.14 -12.19
N ALA A 226 -12.70 -29.10 -13.14
CA ALA A 226 -12.10 -30.32 -13.69
C ALA A 226 -11.36 -31.13 -12.60
N MET A 227 -10.66 -30.46 -11.69
CA MET A 227 -10.02 -31.10 -10.53
C MET A 227 -11.04 -31.69 -9.56
N ALA A 228 -12.07 -30.94 -9.20
CA ALA A 228 -13.14 -31.40 -8.30
C ALA A 228 -13.87 -32.61 -8.86
N ILE A 229 -14.14 -32.64 -10.17
CA ILE A 229 -14.71 -33.81 -10.86
C ILE A 229 -13.74 -35.02 -10.79
N GLY A 230 -12.43 -34.78 -10.85
CA GLY A 230 -11.43 -35.84 -10.67
C GLY A 230 -11.44 -36.42 -9.26
N VAL A 231 -11.45 -35.54 -8.25
CA VAL A 231 -11.43 -35.92 -6.82
C VAL A 231 -12.73 -36.62 -6.42
N SER A 232 -13.89 -36.13 -6.88
CA SER A 232 -15.18 -36.75 -6.56
C SER A 232 -15.27 -38.18 -7.08
N LYS A 233 -14.76 -38.45 -8.29
CA LYS A 233 -14.71 -39.80 -8.87
C LYS A 233 -13.91 -40.76 -7.99
N THR A 234 -12.76 -40.33 -7.49
CA THR A 234 -11.93 -41.18 -6.62
C THR A 234 -12.50 -41.33 -5.21
N ALA A 235 -13.38 -40.42 -4.76
CA ALA A 235 -13.99 -40.48 -3.44
C ALA A 235 -15.14 -41.50 -3.35
N THR A 236 -15.77 -41.87 -4.46
CA THR A 236 -16.77 -42.94 -4.51
C THR A 236 -16.10 -44.31 -4.36
N ALA A 237 -16.71 -45.24 -3.63
CA ALA A 237 -16.19 -46.62 -3.44
C ALA A 237 -15.92 -47.39 -4.75
N SER A 238 -16.58 -47.00 -5.85
CA SER A 238 -16.38 -47.56 -7.19
C SER A 238 -15.36 -46.81 -8.05
N ALA A 239 -14.66 -45.82 -7.48
CA ALA A 239 -13.75 -44.92 -8.18
C ALA A 239 -14.36 -44.27 -9.44
N GLY A 240 -15.67 -44.00 -9.42
CA GLY A 240 -16.40 -43.38 -10.53
C GLY A 240 -16.68 -44.31 -11.71
N LYS A 241 -16.58 -45.63 -11.52
CA LYS A 241 -16.82 -46.63 -12.58
C LYS A 241 -18.30 -46.79 -12.93
N PHE A 242 -19.19 -46.62 -11.95
CA PHE A 242 -20.64 -46.75 -12.12
C PHE A 242 -21.38 -45.40 -12.15
N ASP A 243 -20.66 -44.29 -11.96
CA ASP A 243 -21.24 -42.95 -11.96
C ASP A 243 -21.56 -42.50 -13.40
N LYS A 244 -22.72 -41.86 -13.60
CA LYS A 244 -23.14 -41.34 -14.92
C LYS A 244 -22.22 -40.20 -15.35
N LYS A 245 -21.54 -40.36 -16.50
CA LYS A 245 -20.66 -39.32 -17.07
C LYS A 245 -21.49 -38.22 -17.72
N LEU A 246 -21.20 -36.97 -17.38
CA LEU A 246 -21.73 -35.80 -18.07
C LEU A 246 -21.00 -35.57 -19.40
N GLU A 247 -21.69 -34.94 -20.35
CA GLU A 247 -21.10 -34.60 -21.65
C GLU A 247 -19.96 -33.59 -21.49
N GLY A 248 -18.81 -33.86 -22.13
CA GLY A 248 -17.63 -33.01 -22.05
C GLY A 248 -16.72 -33.24 -20.84
N GLU A 249 -16.97 -34.25 -20.01
CA GLU A 249 -16.07 -34.59 -18.92
C GLU A 249 -14.68 -35.04 -19.42
N PRO A 250 -13.59 -34.45 -18.93
CA PRO A 250 -12.26 -34.90 -19.29
C PRO A 250 -12.02 -36.33 -18.79
N LYS A 251 -11.52 -37.20 -19.67
CA LYS A 251 -11.09 -38.55 -19.27
C LYS A 251 -9.93 -38.41 -18.28
N THR A 252 -10.11 -38.90 -17.06
CA THR A 252 -9.04 -39.00 -16.07
C THR A 252 -8.01 -40.01 -16.56
N LYS A 253 -6.95 -39.52 -17.21
CA LYS A 253 -5.79 -40.35 -17.56
C LYS A 253 -4.98 -40.55 -16.29
N GLY A 254 -4.95 -41.78 -15.77
CA GLY A 254 -4.02 -42.13 -14.70
C GLY A 254 -2.60 -41.80 -15.12
N VAL A 255 -1.83 -41.15 -14.24
CA VAL A 255 -0.42 -40.89 -14.46
C VAL A 255 0.30 -42.24 -14.43
N LYS A 256 0.42 -42.87 -15.60
CA LYS A 256 1.30 -44.03 -15.76
C LYS A 256 2.72 -43.51 -15.65
N ARG A 257 3.39 -43.80 -14.53
CA ARG A 257 4.84 -43.59 -14.40
C ARG A 257 5.49 -44.44 -15.48
N LYS A 258 5.97 -43.79 -16.54
CA LYS A 258 6.88 -44.42 -17.49
C LYS A 258 8.23 -44.41 -16.81
N PHE A 259 8.66 -45.55 -16.31
CA PHE A 259 10.04 -45.73 -15.91
C PHE A 259 10.87 -45.83 -17.20
N GLU A 260 11.87 -44.96 -17.32
CA GLU A 260 12.87 -45.11 -18.37
C GLU A 260 13.72 -46.35 -18.04
N PRO A 261 14.20 -47.09 -19.06
CA PRO A 261 15.08 -48.23 -18.84
C PRO A 261 16.37 -47.78 -18.13
N ASN A 262 16.92 -48.63 -17.26
CA ASN A 262 18.14 -48.34 -16.50
C ASN A 262 19.40 -48.14 -17.38
N VAL A 263 19.34 -48.59 -18.63
CA VAL A 263 20.40 -48.42 -19.62
C VAL A 263 19.75 -47.89 -20.89
N ALA A 264 20.11 -46.66 -21.27
CA ALA A 264 19.69 -46.03 -22.51
C ALA A 264 20.92 -45.75 -23.38
N ASP A 265 20.69 -45.25 -24.60
CA ASP A 265 21.78 -44.81 -25.47
C ASP A 265 22.57 -43.66 -24.81
N LEU A 266 23.90 -43.72 -24.87
CA LEU A 266 24.83 -42.81 -24.18
C LEU A 266 24.57 -41.33 -24.52
N LYS A 267 24.04 -41.06 -25.72
CA LYS A 267 23.64 -39.70 -26.14
C LYS A 267 22.45 -39.18 -25.33
N VAL A 268 21.48 -40.03 -25.04
CA VAL A 268 20.27 -39.68 -24.28
C VAL A 268 20.60 -39.49 -22.82
N GLU A 269 21.43 -40.37 -22.23
CA GLU A 269 21.90 -40.25 -20.84
C GLU A 269 22.74 -39.00 -20.62
N LYS A 270 23.63 -38.67 -21.56
CA LYS A 270 24.41 -37.44 -21.51
C LYS A 270 23.51 -36.20 -21.59
N ALA A 271 22.49 -36.22 -22.45
CA ALA A 271 21.54 -35.13 -22.58
C ALA A 271 20.66 -34.96 -21.32
N SER A 272 20.22 -36.05 -20.69
CA SER A 272 19.46 -35.99 -19.44
C SER A 272 20.33 -35.50 -18.28
N ALA A 273 21.57 -35.98 -18.17
CA ALA A 273 22.53 -35.51 -17.18
C ALA A 273 22.88 -34.02 -17.34
N LEU A 274 23.09 -33.55 -18.57
CA LEU A 274 23.31 -32.13 -18.85
C LEU A 274 22.08 -31.27 -18.56
N ASN A 275 20.87 -31.79 -18.80
CA ASN A 275 19.62 -31.12 -18.44
C ASN A 275 19.41 -31.05 -16.92
N ILE A 276 19.86 -32.05 -16.16
CA ILE A 276 19.85 -32.01 -14.69
C ILE A 276 20.88 -30.99 -14.21
N LEU A 277 22.10 -31.04 -14.77
CA LEU A 277 23.18 -30.11 -14.41
C LEU A 277 22.80 -28.65 -14.70
N SER A 278 22.16 -28.37 -15.84
CA SER A 278 21.72 -27.01 -16.19
C SER A 278 20.60 -26.52 -15.26
N LYS A 279 19.74 -27.41 -14.77
CA LYS A 279 18.73 -27.07 -13.75
C LYS A 279 19.33 -26.85 -12.36
N VAL A 280 20.40 -27.55 -12.01
CA VAL A 280 21.05 -27.45 -10.69
C VAL A 280 22.02 -26.26 -10.62
N VAL A 281 22.74 -25.98 -11.71
CA VAL A 281 23.79 -24.95 -11.77
C VAL A 281 23.31 -23.65 -12.43
N GLY A 282 22.34 -23.71 -13.35
CA GLY A 282 21.74 -22.53 -13.97
C GLY A 282 20.67 -21.86 -13.09
N LYS A 283 20.30 -20.62 -13.41
CA LYS A 283 19.17 -19.88 -12.79
C LYS A 283 17.79 -20.42 -13.22
N GLY A 284 17.62 -21.74 -13.29
CA GLY A 284 16.34 -22.39 -13.54
C GLY A 284 15.74 -22.88 -12.22
N ASP A 285 14.45 -22.65 -12.00
CA ASP A 285 13.77 -23.09 -10.78
C ASP A 285 13.90 -24.62 -10.60
N VAL A 286 14.68 -25.03 -9.60
CA VAL A 286 14.97 -26.44 -9.26
C VAL A 286 13.69 -27.20 -8.87
N LEU A 287 12.66 -26.47 -8.45
CA LEU A 287 11.37 -27.00 -8.00
C LEU A 287 10.24 -26.37 -8.82
N ASN A 288 9.26 -27.18 -9.22
CA ASN A 288 8.03 -26.66 -9.81
C ASN A 288 7.21 -26.00 -8.69
N VAL A 289 7.50 -24.73 -8.41
CA VAL A 289 6.95 -23.96 -7.27
C VAL A 289 5.42 -23.97 -7.25
N LYS A 290 4.77 -24.05 -8.42
CA LYS A 290 3.31 -24.19 -8.56
C LYS A 290 2.74 -25.52 -8.07
N LYS A 291 3.53 -26.58 -8.05
CA LYS A 291 3.09 -27.89 -7.56
C LYS A 291 3.22 -28.00 -6.04
N VAL A 292 4.26 -27.40 -5.46
CA VAL A 292 4.51 -27.45 -4.00
C VAL A 292 3.58 -26.51 -3.23
N MET A 293 3.07 -25.43 -3.85
CA MET A 293 2.13 -24.50 -3.19
C MET A 293 0.66 -24.96 -3.19
N PHE A 294 0.31 -26.04 -3.90
CA PHE A 294 -1.09 -26.47 -4.12
C PHE A 294 -1.35 -27.95 -3.82
N ASP A 295 -0.40 -28.66 -3.21
CA ASP A 295 -0.63 -29.94 -2.52
C ASP A 295 -0.71 -29.71 -1.01
#